data_AF-A0A150G3K6-F1
#
_entry.id   AF-A0A150G3K6-F1
#
_cell.length_a   1.000
_cell.length_b   1.000
_cell.length_c   1.000
_cell.angle_alpha   90.00
_cell.angle_beta   90.00
_cell.angle_gamma   90.00
#
_symmetry.space_group_name_H-M   'P 1'
#
loop_
_entity.id
_entity.type
_entity.pdbx_description
1 polymer ?
#
loop_
_entity_poly.entity_id
_entity_poly.type
_entity_poly.pdbx_seq_one_letter_code
_entity_poly.pdbx_strand_id
1 'polypeptide(L)'
;MQLLNFDIFKEYTQMVERQLEEFIRAEGLTVKDVCAACAAAQDSESHLHLASIDYLVASSEYESFMQLAYDHACIHAGYDESEEEGAEAEAAAAAVELKA
;
A
#
# COMPACT_ATOMS: atom_id res chain seq x y z
N MET A 1 6.19 -23.85 -8.05
CA MET A 1 5.26 -23.45 -6.97
C MET A 1 5.22 -21.93 -6.93
N GLN A 2 4.74 -21.31 -8.01
CA GLN A 2 4.68 -19.87 -8.23
C GLN A 2 3.43 -19.66 -9.06
N LEU A 3 2.40 -18.99 -8.52
CA LEU A 3 1.27 -18.34 -9.23
C LEU A 3 0.15 -17.91 -8.26
N LEU A 4 0.06 -18.46 -7.04
CA LEU A 4 -0.98 -18.12 -6.05
C LEU A 4 -1.13 -16.60 -5.82
N ASN A 5 -0.03 -15.87 -5.60
CA ASN A 5 -0.10 -14.42 -5.35
C ASN A 5 -0.56 -13.63 -6.58
N PHE A 6 -0.22 -14.09 -7.78
CA PHE A 6 -0.64 -13.45 -9.01
C PHE A 6 -2.12 -13.71 -9.32
N ASP A 7 -2.62 -14.89 -8.97
CA ASP A 7 -4.04 -15.21 -9.08
C ASP A 7 -4.86 -14.40 -8.06
N ILE A 8 -4.37 -14.27 -6.81
CA ILE A 8 -4.98 -13.40 -5.80
C ILE A 8 -4.96 -11.93 -6.24
N PHE A 9 -3.85 -11.46 -6.84
CA PHE A 9 -3.78 -10.12 -7.40
C PHE A 9 -4.86 -9.88 -8.46
N LYS A 10 -5.08 -10.83 -9.38
CA LYS A 10 -6.16 -10.71 -10.37
C LYS A 10 -7.54 -10.65 -9.74
N GLU A 11 -7.78 -11.47 -8.73
CA GLU A 11 -9.06 -11.44 -7.98
C GLU A 11 -9.25 -10.10 -7.27
N TYR A 12 -8.19 -9.56 -6.68
CA TYR A 12 -8.17 -8.24 -6.06
C TYR A 12 -8.47 -7.13 -7.09
N THR A 13 -7.78 -7.12 -8.23
CA THR A 13 -8.04 -6.16 -9.32
C THR A 13 -9.51 -6.21 -9.75
N GLN A 14 -10.06 -7.40 -10.02
CA GLN A 14 -11.45 -7.55 -10.44
C GLN A 14 -12.45 -7.08 -9.38
N MET A 15 -12.14 -7.26 -8.10
CA MET A 15 -12.98 -6.78 -7.01
C MET A 15 -13.01 -5.26 -6.97
N VAL A 16 -11.85 -4.61 -7.06
CA VAL A 16 -11.72 -3.15 -7.04
C VAL A 16 -12.40 -2.52 -8.26
N GLU A 17 -12.14 -3.05 -9.46
CA GLU A 17 -12.78 -2.58 -10.70
C GLU A 17 -14.31 -2.65 -10.61
N ARG A 18 -14.85 -3.76 -10.09
CA ARG A 18 -16.30 -3.93 -9.93
C ARG A 18 -16.89 -2.91 -8.97
N GLN A 19 -16.27 -2.68 -7.81
CA GLN A 19 -16.73 -1.67 -6.86
C GLN A 19 -16.67 -0.28 -7.47
N LEU A 20 -15.63 0.03 -8.24
CA LEU A 20 -15.50 1.32 -8.90
C LEU A 20 -16.59 1.52 -9.96
N GLU A 21 -16.86 0.50 -10.79
CA GLU A 21 -17.93 0.55 -11.79
C GLU A 21 -19.32 0.70 -11.16
N GLU A 22 -19.58 -0.03 -10.07
CA GLU A 22 -20.83 0.07 -9.32
C GLU A 22 -21.01 1.46 -8.72
N PHE A 23 -19.96 2.02 -8.13
CA PHE A 23 -19.97 3.38 -7.57
C PHE A 23 -20.23 4.44 -8.65
N ILE A 24 -19.49 4.38 -9.77
CA ILE A 24 -19.65 5.31 -10.90
C ILE A 24 -21.10 5.26 -11.42
N ARG A 25 -21.65 4.05 -11.54
CA ARG A 25 -23.03 3.87 -12.03
C ARG A 25 -24.07 4.37 -11.03
N ALA A 26 -23.87 4.12 -9.74
CA ALA A 26 -24.81 4.52 -8.70
C ALA A 26 -24.89 6.05 -8.56
N GLU A 27 -23.75 6.73 -8.61
CA GLU A 27 -23.66 8.19 -8.46
C GLU A 27 -23.85 8.94 -9.79
N GLY A 28 -23.98 8.23 -10.91
CA GLY A 28 -24.13 8.84 -12.24
C GLY A 28 -22.90 9.64 -12.68
N LEU A 29 -21.73 9.28 -12.17
CA LEU A 29 -20.47 9.96 -12.44
C LEU A 29 -19.88 9.49 -13.77
N THR A 30 -18.97 10.28 -14.31
CA THR A 30 -18.10 9.84 -15.40
C THR A 30 -16.72 9.47 -14.88
N VAL A 31 -15.98 8.68 -15.65
CA VAL A 31 -14.58 8.35 -15.35
C VAL A 31 -13.73 9.61 -15.15
N LYS A 32 -14.03 10.69 -15.90
CA LYS A 32 -13.32 11.96 -15.77
C LYS A 32 -13.54 12.62 -14.41
N ASP A 33 -14.75 12.52 -13.85
CA ASP A 33 -15.07 13.09 -12.55
C ASP A 33 -14.32 12.36 -11.43
N VAL A 34 -14.19 11.04 -11.54
CA VAL A 34 -13.38 10.22 -10.61
C VAL A 34 -11.91 10.59 -10.69
N CYS A 35 -11.34 10.68 -11.91
CA CYS A 35 -9.94 11.09 -12.07
C CYS A 35 -9.68 12.50 -11.53
N ALA A 36 -10.61 13.43 -11.73
CA ALA A 36 -10.51 14.78 -11.19
C ALA A 36 -10.56 14.80 -9.66
N ALA A 37 -11.40 13.96 -9.05
CA ALA A 37 -11.46 13.80 -7.60
C ALA A 37 -10.16 13.22 -7.03
N CYS A 38 -9.56 12.21 -7.69
CA CYS A 38 -8.26 11.66 -7.28
C CYS A 38 -7.15 12.72 -7.37
N ALA A 39 -7.11 13.51 -8.44
CA ALA A 39 -6.14 14.59 -8.60
C ALA A 39 -6.32 15.69 -7.55
N ALA A 40 -7.56 16.05 -7.22
CA ALA A 40 -7.86 17.04 -6.17
C ALA A 40 -7.51 16.51 -4.77
N ALA A 41 -7.68 15.22 -4.52
CA ALA A 41 -7.30 14.59 -3.26
C ALA A 41 -5.79 14.54 -3.05
N GLN A 42 -5.00 14.38 -4.12
CA GLN A 42 -3.54 14.40 -4.06
C GLN A 42 -2.98 15.76 -3.58
N ASP A 43 -3.65 16.86 -3.92
CA ASP A 43 -3.26 18.23 -3.53
C ASP A 43 -3.81 18.64 -2.16
N SER A 44 -4.57 17.77 -1.50
CA SER A 44 -5.16 18.05 -0.19
C SER A 44 -4.22 17.64 0.96
N GLU A 45 -4.12 18.47 1.99
CA GLU A 45 -3.36 18.16 3.23
C GLU A 45 -3.99 17.01 4.06
N SER A 46 -5.10 16.44 3.60
CA SER A 46 -5.80 15.36 4.28
C SER A 46 -5.25 14.01 3.86
N HIS A 47 -4.49 13.37 4.76
CA HIS A 47 -3.95 12.04 4.53
C HIS A 47 -5.00 10.93 4.43
N LEU A 48 -6.27 11.21 4.76
CA LEU A 48 -7.33 10.20 4.78
C LEU A 48 -7.63 9.62 3.38
N HIS A 49 -7.40 10.40 2.33
CA HIS A 49 -7.66 9.98 0.95
C HIS A 49 -6.49 9.20 0.32
N LEU A 50 -5.29 9.30 0.89
CA LEU A 50 -4.09 8.62 0.38
C LEU A 50 -4.26 7.10 0.47
N ALA A 51 -4.75 6.58 1.59
CA ALA A 51 -4.97 5.14 1.76
C ALA A 51 -5.95 4.57 0.71
N SER A 52 -7.01 5.31 0.37
CA SER A 52 -7.96 4.91 -0.68
C SER A 52 -7.32 4.90 -2.07
N ILE A 53 -6.39 5.83 -2.33
CA ILE A 53 -5.63 5.89 -3.58
C ILE A 53 -4.63 4.72 -3.64
N ASP A 54 -3.99 4.37 -2.53
CA ASP A 54 -3.05 3.23 -2.48
C ASP A 54 -3.74 1.92 -2.86
N TYR A 55 -4.98 1.69 -2.42
CA TYR A 55 -5.76 0.53 -2.84
C TYR A 55 -6.06 0.51 -4.34
N LEU A 56 -6.30 1.68 -4.95
CA LEU A 56 -6.51 1.81 -6.38
C LEU A 56 -5.22 1.56 -7.16
N VAL A 57 -4.09 2.15 -6.73
CA VAL A 57 -2.78 1.95 -7.34
C VAL A 57 -2.38 0.48 -7.29
N ALA A 58 -2.59 -0.16 -6.13
CA ALA A 58 -2.35 -1.58 -5.93
C ALA A 58 -3.25 -2.49 -6.76
N SER A 59 -4.38 -2.00 -7.29
CA SER A 59 -5.20 -2.80 -8.22
C SER A 59 -4.60 -2.84 -9.63
N SER A 60 -3.79 -1.84 -9.99
CA SER A 60 -3.10 -1.75 -11.28
C SER A 60 -1.64 -2.20 -11.24
N GLU A 61 -1.00 -2.13 -10.08
CA GLU A 61 0.44 -2.39 -9.90
C GLU A 61 0.68 -3.55 -8.95
N TYR A 62 1.30 -4.62 -9.46
CA TYR A 62 1.57 -5.83 -8.69
C TYR A 62 2.56 -5.61 -7.54
N GLU A 63 3.57 -4.76 -7.73
CA GLU A 63 4.55 -4.43 -6.68
C GLU A 63 3.87 -3.72 -5.50
N SER A 64 3.03 -2.73 -5.80
CA SER A 64 2.23 -1.99 -4.81
C SER A 64 1.25 -2.91 -4.06
N PHE A 65 0.64 -3.89 -4.74
CA PHE A 65 -0.16 -4.94 -4.09
C PHE A 65 0.64 -5.80 -3.12
N MET A 66 1.82 -6.26 -3.53
CA MET A 66 2.67 -7.09 -2.68
C MET A 66 3.17 -6.32 -1.45
N GLN A 67 3.45 -5.02 -1.59
CA GLN A 67 3.82 -4.15 -0.48
C GLN A 67 2.66 -4.03 0.52
N LEU A 68 1.45 -3.74 0.06
CA LEU A 68 0.25 -3.69 0.92
C LEU A 68 -0.03 -5.01 1.63
N ALA A 69 0.14 -6.14 0.92
CA ALA A 69 -0.05 -7.46 1.51
C ALA A 69 1.00 -7.76 2.60
N TYR A 70 2.24 -7.29 2.41
CA TYR A 70 3.32 -7.40 3.38
C TYR A 70 3.06 -6.52 4.60
N ASP A 71 2.74 -5.23 4.39
CA ASP A 71 2.45 -4.29 5.47
C ASP A 71 1.28 -4.79 6.34
N HIS A 72 0.22 -5.30 5.70
CA HIS A 72 -0.90 -5.93 6.39
C HIS A 72 -0.46 -7.18 7.17
N ALA A 73 0.40 -8.02 6.61
CA ALA A 73 0.93 -9.18 7.33
C ALA A 73 1.76 -8.78 8.55
N CYS A 74 2.59 -7.74 8.46
CA CYS A 74 3.40 -7.22 9.56
C CYS A 74 2.54 -6.66 10.70
N ILE A 75 1.52 -5.86 10.36
CA ILE A 75 0.54 -5.32 11.33
C ILE A 75 -0.17 -6.45 12.07
N HIS A 76 -0.58 -7.50 11.36
CA HIS A 76 -1.31 -8.62 11.95
C HIS A 76 -0.42 -9.65 12.67
N ALA A 77 0.85 -9.76 12.29
CA ALA A 77 1.82 -10.61 12.96
C ALA A 77 2.35 -10.01 14.27
N GLY A 78 2.05 -8.73 14.56
CA GLY A 78 2.57 -8.04 15.72
C GLY A 78 4.09 -7.84 15.65
N TYR A 79 4.63 -7.65 14.44
CA TYR A 79 6.02 -7.28 14.26
C TYR A 79 6.22 -5.89 14.88
N ASP A 80 6.84 -5.88 16.05
CA ASP A 80 7.27 -4.71 16.78
C ASP A 80 8.52 -4.16 16.07
N GLU A 81 8.44 -2.95 15.50
CA GLU A 81 9.55 -2.26 14.82
C GLU A 81 10.75 -1.96 15.74
N SER A 82 10.71 -2.36 17.02
CA SER A 82 11.82 -2.20 17.97
C SER A 82 13.12 -2.94 17.61
N GLU A 83 13.15 -3.80 16.58
CA GLU A 83 14.39 -4.49 16.16
C GLU A 83 15.27 -3.69 15.18
N GLU A 84 14.77 -2.65 14.49
CA GLU A 84 15.62 -1.86 13.58
C GLU A 84 16.49 -0.82 14.31
N GLU A 85 16.02 -0.22 15.41
CA GLU A 85 16.84 0.71 16.22
C GLU A 85 18.00 0.01 16.96
N GLY A 86 17.88 -1.29 17.24
CA GLY A 86 18.92 -2.07 17.93
C GLY A 86 20.12 -2.41 17.05
N ALA A 87 19.89 -2.71 15.77
CA ALA A 87 20.93 -3.14 14.84
C ALA A 87 21.89 -2.00 14.44
N GLU A 88 21.37 -0.78 14.28
CA GLU A 88 22.22 0.40 14.03
C GLU A 88 23.01 0.81 15.27
N ALA A 89 22.43 0.67 16.47
CA ALA A 89 23.12 0.98 17.73
C ALA A 89 24.27 0.00 18.03
N GLU A 90 24.09 -1.30 17.75
CA GLU A 90 25.12 -2.33 17.94
C GLU A 90 26.26 -2.21 16.92
N ALA A 91 25.93 -1.90 15.66
CA ALA A 91 26.93 -1.61 14.62
C ALA A 91 27.73 -0.33 14.92
N ALA A 92 27.08 0.72 15.45
CA ALA A 92 27.75 1.94 15.88
C ALA A 92 28.66 1.69 17.10
N ALA A 93 28.24 0.87 18.07
CA ALA A 93 29.05 0.50 19.23
C ALA A 93 30.29 -0.34 18.84
N ALA A 94 30.13 -1.32 17.95
CA ALA A 94 31.23 -2.15 17.46
C ALA A 94 32.27 -1.35 16.66
N ALA A 95 31.84 -0.32 15.92
CA ALA A 95 32.75 0.58 15.20
C ALA A 95 33.55 1.53 16.12
N VAL A 96 33.05 1.80 17.33
CA VAL A 96 33.73 2.64 18.34
C VAL A 96 34.79 1.83 19.10
N GLU A 97 34.54 0.56 19.44
CA GLU A 97 35.54 -0.28 20.11
C GLU A 97 36.75 -0.65 19.24
N LEU A 98 36.62 -0.64 17.91
CA LEU A 98 37.73 -0.89 16.98
C LEU A 98 38.66 0.33 16.78
N LYS A 99 38.37 1.47 17.41
CA LYS A 99 39.17 2.71 17.35
C LYS A 99 39.73 3.17 18.70
N ALA A 100 39.57 2.39 19.77
CA ALA A 100 40.22 2.61 21.07
C ALA A 100 41.44 1.67 21.22
#